data_AF-A0A7C5D8G8-F1
#
_entry.id   AF-A0A7C5D8G8-F1
#
_cell.length_a   1.000
_cell.length_b   1.000
_cell.length_c   1.000
_cell.angle_alpha   90.00
_cell.angle_beta   90.00
_cell.angle_gamma   90.00
#
_symmetry.space_group_name_H-M   'P 1'
#
loop_
_entity.id
_entity.type
_entity.pdbx_description
1 polymer ?
#
loop_
_entity_poly.entity_id
_entity_poly.type
_entity_poly.pdbx_seq_one_letter_code
_entity_poly.pdbx_strand_id
1 'polypeptide(L)'
;MKGIFTNKVKEMEVNIEVFLDTVCNAGLILVGGVRAYIRKNKERFEQCSKEISILETKADTLRRDIKQKLYFNMLIPESRGDVLGLLENIDTVVDICEKVLEQLSIEQPIIPEDLEGDFIELSELSGKAVDSVVQG
;
A
#
# COMPACT_ATOMS: atom_id res chain seq x y z
N MET A 1 3.11 21.63 30.30
CA MET A 1 2.10 21.39 29.24
C MET A 1 2.65 21.41 27.81
N LYS A 2 3.60 22.29 27.42
CA LYS A 2 4.19 22.30 26.06
C LYS A 2 4.79 20.95 25.57
N GLY A 3 5.38 20.15 26.47
CA GLY A 3 6.01 18.87 26.09
C GLY A 3 5.04 17.74 25.68
N ILE A 4 3.82 17.72 26.22
CA ILE A 4 2.85 16.64 25.95
C ILE A 4 2.26 16.77 24.53
N PHE A 5 1.99 18.00 24.10
CA PHE A 5 1.44 18.28 22.76
C PHE A 5 2.45 17.97 21.65
N THR A 6 3.73 18.26 21.89
CA THR A 6 4.81 18.00 20.92
C THR A 6 5.00 16.49 20.66
N ASN A 7 4.85 15.66 21.70
CA ASN A 7 5.00 14.21 21.57
C ASN A 7 3.87 13.56 20.73
N LYS A 8 2.62 14.03 20.87
CA LYS A 8 1.48 13.49 20.11
C LYS A 8 1.56 13.76 18.61
N VAL A 9 2.02 14.97 18.24
CA VAL A 9 2.22 15.33 16.82
C VAL A 9 3.33 14.46 16.22
N LYS A 10 4.44 14.31 16.93
CA LYS A 10 5.56 13.48 16.49
C LYS A 10 5.18 12.00 16.30
N GLU A 11 4.36 11.45 17.18
CA GLU A 11 3.87 10.08 17.05
C GLU A 11 2.99 9.90 15.81
N MET A 12 2.18 10.90 15.48
CA MET A 12 1.35 10.87 14.27
C MET A 12 2.19 10.99 12.99
N GLU A 13 3.21 11.83 12.98
CA GLU A 13 4.18 11.92 11.86
C GLU A 13 4.83 10.56 11.60
N VAL A 14 5.34 9.90 12.65
CA VAL A 14 5.92 8.55 12.54
C VAL A 14 4.90 7.54 12.00
N ASN A 15 3.65 7.59 12.46
CA ASN A 15 2.62 6.69 11.93
C ASN A 15 2.34 6.93 10.44
N ILE A 16 2.36 8.18 9.98
CA ILE A 16 2.19 8.53 8.57
C ILE A 16 3.38 8.02 7.75
N GLU A 17 4.62 8.21 8.22
CA GLU A 17 5.82 7.68 7.56
C GLU A 17 5.71 6.15 7.40
N VAL A 18 5.38 5.42 8.47
CA VAL A 18 5.24 3.96 8.43
C VAL A 18 4.10 3.51 7.51
N PHE A 19 3.01 4.29 7.42
CA PHE A 19 1.91 4.04 6.49
C PHE A 19 2.38 4.20 5.04
N LEU A 20 3.08 5.29 4.71
CA LEU A 20 3.61 5.52 3.37
C LEU A 20 4.65 4.47 2.97
N ASP A 21 5.53 4.06 3.89
CA ASP A 21 6.46 2.95 3.67
C ASP A 21 5.71 1.64 3.37
N THR A 22 4.59 1.39 4.04
CA THR A 22 3.74 0.21 3.81
C THR A 22 3.17 0.23 2.38
N VAL A 23 2.79 1.39 1.88
CA VAL A 23 2.29 1.58 0.51
C VAL A 23 3.38 1.29 -0.54
N CYS A 24 4.60 1.83 -0.37
CA CYS A 24 5.72 1.52 -1.26
C CYS A 24 6.03 0.02 -1.28
N ASN A 25 6.04 -0.62 -0.11
CA ASN A 25 6.29 -2.06 0.00
C ASN A 25 5.21 -2.90 -0.69
N ALA A 26 3.93 -2.49 -0.62
CA ALA A 26 2.85 -3.15 -1.35
C ALA A 26 3.09 -3.13 -2.87
N GLY A 27 3.55 -2.01 -3.41
CA GLY A 27 3.93 -1.90 -4.83
C GLY A 27 5.07 -2.86 -5.21
N LEU A 28 6.10 -2.99 -4.36
CA LEU A 28 7.20 -3.93 -4.60
C LEU A 28 6.74 -5.39 -4.57
N ILE A 29 5.87 -5.74 -3.62
CA ILE A 29 5.31 -7.09 -3.50
C ILE A 29 4.40 -7.41 -4.69
N LEU A 30 3.60 -6.46 -5.17
CA LEU A 30 2.79 -6.62 -6.38
C LEU A 30 3.66 -7.01 -7.58
N VAL A 31 4.73 -6.25 -7.83
CA VAL A 31 5.68 -6.55 -8.93
C VAL A 31 6.29 -7.94 -8.77
N GLY A 32 6.72 -8.27 -7.55
CA GLY A 32 7.26 -9.60 -7.23
C GLY A 32 6.26 -10.73 -7.46
N GLY A 33 5.00 -10.52 -7.04
CA GLY A 33 3.90 -11.46 -7.19
C GLY A 33 3.53 -11.69 -8.65
N VAL A 34 3.30 -10.63 -9.43
CA VAL A 34 2.99 -10.74 -10.87
C VAL A 34 4.12 -11.46 -11.59
N ARG A 35 5.38 -11.10 -11.33
CA ARG A 35 6.53 -11.77 -11.94
C ARG A 35 6.59 -13.26 -11.57
N ALA A 36 6.33 -13.60 -10.30
CA ALA A 36 6.31 -14.99 -9.85
C ALA A 36 5.18 -15.79 -10.52
N TYR A 37 4.00 -15.20 -10.66
CA TYR A 37 2.85 -15.79 -11.34
C TYR A 37 3.18 -16.11 -12.80
N ILE A 38 3.65 -15.12 -13.56
CA ILE A 38 4.04 -15.27 -14.98
C ILE A 38 5.12 -16.33 -15.16
N ARG A 39 6.14 -16.34 -14.28
CA ARG A 39 7.23 -17.32 -14.32
C ARG A 39 6.86 -18.69 -13.73
N LYS A 40 5.58 -18.92 -13.42
CA LYS A 40 5.06 -20.18 -12.85
C LYS A 40 5.77 -20.58 -11.54
N ASN A 41 6.32 -19.62 -10.81
CA ASN A 41 6.93 -19.81 -9.49
C ASN A 41 5.85 -19.69 -8.41
N LYS A 42 5.10 -20.78 -8.22
CA LYS A 42 3.95 -20.84 -7.32
C LYS A 42 4.31 -20.53 -5.86
N GLU A 43 5.44 -21.05 -5.36
CA GLU A 43 5.87 -20.81 -3.98
C GLU A 43 6.12 -19.32 -3.71
N ARG A 44 6.86 -18.65 -4.61
CA ARG A 44 7.12 -17.22 -4.47
C ARG A 44 5.83 -16.40 -4.60
N PHE A 45 4.94 -16.79 -5.51
CA PHE A 45 3.64 -16.13 -5.66
C PHE A 45 2.81 -16.22 -4.38
N GLU A 46 2.65 -17.41 -3.81
CA GLU A 46 1.92 -17.61 -2.55
C GLU A 46 2.54 -16.83 -1.38
N GLN A 47 3.88 -16.72 -1.36
CA GLN A 47 4.57 -15.88 -0.39
C GLN A 47 4.21 -14.40 -0.57
N CYS A 48 4.27 -13.88 -1.80
CA CYS A 48 3.88 -12.49 -2.09
C CYS A 48 2.41 -12.22 -1.74
N SER A 49 1.48 -13.13 -2.05
CA SER A 49 0.07 -12.98 -1.69
C SER A 49 -0.15 -12.92 -0.17
N LYS A 50 0.60 -13.70 0.61
CA LYS A 50 0.54 -13.62 2.09
C LYS A 50 1.16 -12.32 2.61
N GLU A 51 2.31 -11.93 2.06
CA GLU A 51 3.01 -10.70 2.44
C GLU A 51 2.13 -9.46 2.19
N ILE A 52 1.45 -9.39 1.04
CA ILE A 52 0.62 -8.24 0.71
C ILE A 52 -0.63 -8.14 1.57
N SER A 53 -1.25 -9.28 1.93
CA SER A 53 -2.42 -9.29 2.81
C SER A 53 -2.08 -8.81 4.23
N ILE A 54 -0.89 -9.18 4.72
CA ILE A 54 -0.37 -8.65 5.99
C ILE A 54 -0.15 -7.14 5.90
N LEU A 55 0.35 -6.63 4.76
CA LEU A 55 0.55 -5.19 4.56
C LEU A 55 -0.76 -4.42 4.45
N GLU A 56 -1.77 -4.94 3.76
CA GLU A 56 -3.11 -4.34 3.70
C GLU A 56 -3.68 -4.16 5.10
N THR A 57 -3.68 -5.22 5.90
CA THR A 57 -4.26 -5.16 7.25
C THR A 57 -3.48 -4.18 8.13
N LYS A 58 -2.16 -4.08 7.93
CA LYS A 58 -1.32 -3.10 8.61
C LYS A 58 -1.62 -1.66 8.14
N ALA A 59 -1.80 -1.44 6.84
CA ALA A 59 -2.14 -0.15 6.26
C ALA A 59 -3.49 0.36 6.78
N ASP A 60 -4.53 -0.48 6.75
CA ASP A 60 -5.86 -0.14 7.27
C ASP A 60 -5.81 0.17 8.78
N THR A 61 -5.04 -0.61 9.56
CA THR A 61 -4.84 -0.33 11.00
C THR A 61 -4.18 1.02 11.23
N LEU A 62 -3.08 1.32 10.51
CA LEU A 62 -2.39 2.60 10.61
C LEU A 62 -3.28 3.77 10.19
N ARG A 63 -4.01 3.63 9.07
CA ARG A 63 -4.97 4.63 8.59
C ARG A 63 -6.02 4.93 9.66
N ARG A 64 -6.62 3.90 10.28
CA ARG A 64 -7.61 4.07 11.35
C ARG A 64 -7.03 4.79 12.56
N ASP A 65 -5.81 4.45 12.97
CA ASP A 65 -5.13 5.09 14.10
C ASP A 65 -4.80 6.56 13.80
N ILE A 66 -4.28 6.86 12.62
CA ILE A 66 -3.99 8.22 12.17
C ILE A 66 -5.29 9.03 12.12
N LYS A 67 -6.36 8.46 11.56
CA LYS A 67 -7.70 9.06 11.50
C LYS A 67 -8.24 9.40 12.89
N GLN A 68 -8.17 8.47 13.85
CA GLN A 68 -8.60 8.76 15.22
C GLN A 68 -7.77 9.88 15.85
N LYS A 69 -6.44 9.85 15.70
CA LYS A 69 -5.57 10.89 16.25
C LYS A 69 -5.83 12.25 15.61
N LEU A 70 -6.10 12.30 14.31
CA LEU A 70 -6.55 13.49 13.57
C LEU A 70 -7.85 14.06 14.15
N TYR A 71 -8.85 13.22 14.43
CA TYR A 71 -10.12 13.68 15.00
C TYR A 71 -10.00 14.19 16.44
N PHE A 72 -9.18 13.55 17.29
CA PHE A 72 -9.12 13.85 18.72
C PHE A 72 -8.03 14.85 19.13
N ASN A 73 -6.95 14.99 18.36
CA ASN A 73 -5.74 15.70 18.81
C ASN A 73 -5.32 16.91 17.97
N MET A 74 -5.99 17.25 16.86
CA MET A 74 -5.39 18.18 15.88
C MET A 74 -5.71 19.68 16.04
N LEU A 75 -4.64 20.48 15.89
CA LEU A 75 -4.54 21.95 15.80
C LEU A 75 -4.74 22.51 14.37
N ILE A 76 -4.99 21.65 13.36
CA ILE A 76 -5.20 22.04 11.95
C ILE A 76 -6.65 21.70 11.51
N PRO A 77 -7.67 22.27 12.15
CA PRO A 77 -9.07 21.94 11.88
C PRO A 77 -9.50 22.23 10.43
N GLU A 78 -8.79 23.14 9.75
CA GLU A 78 -9.09 23.56 8.38
C GLU A 78 -8.66 22.53 7.34
N SER A 79 -7.52 21.84 7.53
CA SER A 79 -6.95 20.90 6.55
C SER A 79 -7.22 19.42 6.85
N ARG A 80 -7.95 19.12 7.94
CA ARG A 80 -8.23 17.73 8.36
C ARG A 80 -8.94 16.92 7.27
N GLY A 81 -9.82 17.56 6.50
CA GLY A 81 -10.58 16.90 5.44
C GLY A 81 -9.67 16.43 4.30
N ASP A 82 -8.72 17.28 3.91
CA ASP A 82 -7.78 17.00 2.84
C ASP A 82 -6.82 15.87 3.23
N VAL A 83 -6.27 15.94 4.45
CA VAL A 83 -5.37 14.89 4.97
C VAL A 83 -6.08 13.54 5.04
N LEU A 84 -7.32 13.52 5.54
CA LEU A 84 -8.12 12.29 5.58
C LEU A 84 -8.42 11.77 4.17
N GLY A 85 -8.80 12.65 3.23
CA GLY A 85 -9.05 12.28 1.85
C GLY A 85 -7.81 11.66 1.19
N LEU A 86 -6.63 12.23 1.42
CA LEU A 86 -5.36 11.68 0.94
C LEU A 86 -5.09 10.30 1.54
N LEU A 87 -5.25 10.12 2.85
CA LEU A 87 -5.02 8.83 3.51
C LEU A 87 -5.95 7.73 2.97
N GLU A 88 -7.25 8.02 2.78
CA GLU A 88 -8.20 7.04 2.23
C GLU A 88 -7.86 6.67 0.78
N ASN A 89 -7.47 7.66 -0.04
CA ASN A 89 -7.08 7.42 -1.44
C ASN A 89 -5.78 6.62 -1.54
N ILE A 90 -4.80 6.88 -0.67
CA ILE A 90 -3.53 6.17 -0.65
C ILE A 90 -3.72 4.73 -0.16
N ASP A 91 -4.57 4.51 0.85
CA ASP A 91 -4.90 3.16 1.37
C ASP A 91 -5.50 2.27 0.27
N THR A 92 -6.37 2.86 -0.57
CA THR A 92 -6.95 2.18 -1.74
C THR A 92 -5.88 1.61 -2.69
N VAL A 93 -4.68 2.20 -2.74
CA VAL A 93 -3.58 1.66 -3.54
C VAL A 93 -3.13 0.29 -3.02
N VAL A 94 -3.03 0.12 -1.69
CA VAL A 94 -2.65 -1.15 -1.07
C VAL A 94 -3.73 -2.20 -1.33
N ASP A 95 -5.01 -1.84 -1.16
CA ASP A 95 -6.15 -2.71 -1.48
C ASP A 95 -6.11 -3.21 -2.93
N ILE A 96 -5.81 -2.30 -3.89
CA ILE A 96 -5.73 -2.67 -5.30
C ILE A 96 -4.57 -3.65 -5.53
N CYS A 97 -3.42 -3.43 -4.89
CA CYS A 97 -2.29 -4.33 -5.05
C CYS A 97 -2.62 -5.75 -4.53
N GLU A 98 -3.29 -5.85 -3.37
CA GLU A 98 -3.76 -7.14 -2.85
C GLU A 98 -4.76 -7.80 -3.81
N LYS A 99 -5.80 -7.06 -4.22
CA LYS A 99 -6.87 -7.56 -5.11
C LYS A 99 -6.33 -8.13 -6.40
N VAL A 100 -5.30 -7.53 -7.00
CA VAL A 100 -4.67 -8.07 -8.22
C VAL A 100 -4.07 -9.45 -7.97
N LEU A 101 -3.32 -9.64 -6.87
CA LEU A 101 -2.73 -10.94 -6.54
C LEU A 101 -3.80 -11.97 -6.15
N GLU A 102 -4.86 -11.55 -5.46
CA GLU A 102 -6.01 -12.41 -5.16
C GLU A 102 -6.71 -12.89 -6.44
N GLN A 103 -7.00 -11.99 -7.37
CA GLN A 103 -7.64 -12.32 -8.66
C GLN A 103 -6.80 -13.33 -9.45
N LEU A 104 -5.49 -13.10 -9.56
CA LEU A 104 -4.58 -14.07 -10.20
C LEU A 104 -4.60 -15.43 -9.50
N SER A 105 -4.67 -15.45 -8.16
CA SER A 105 -4.72 -16.69 -7.38
C SER A 105 -6.03 -17.47 -7.59
N ILE A 106 -7.16 -16.76 -7.71
CA ILE A 106 -8.50 -17.33 -7.84
C ILE A 106 -8.77 -17.79 -9.28
N GLU A 107 -8.52 -16.90 -10.25
CA GLU A 107 -8.90 -17.11 -11.65
C GLU A 107 -7.90 -17.97 -12.40
N GLN A 108 -6.64 -17.96 -11.98
CA GLN A 108 -5.53 -18.70 -12.59
C GLN A 108 -5.49 -18.59 -14.14
N PRO A 109 -5.56 -17.36 -14.71
CA PRO A 109 -5.56 -17.19 -16.15
C PRO A 109 -4.27 -17.68 -16.79
N ILE A 110 -4.39 -18.30 -17.96
CA ILE A 110 -3.26 -18.62 -18.83
C ILE A 110 -2.90 -17.36 -19.61
N ILE A 111 -1.73 -16.79 -19.32
CA ILE A 111 -1.19 -15.63 -20.04
C ILE A 111 -0.46 -16.15 -21.30
N PRO A 112 -0.80 -15.66 -22.51
CA PRO A 112 -0.06 -16.01 -23.73
C PRO A 112 1.42 -15.64 -23.62
N GLU A 113 2.31 -16.49 -24.15
CA GLU A 113 3.77 -16.30 -24.06
C GLU A 113 4.21 -14.94 -24.60
N ASP A 114 3.59 -14.50 -25.68
CA ASP A 114 3.82 -13.23 -26.38
C ASP A 114 3.53 -12.00 -25.49
N LEU A 115 2.67 -12.17 -24.45
CA LEU A 115 2.24 -11.11 -23.54
C LEU A 115 2.92 -11.18 -22.17
N GLU A 116 3.69 -12.23 -21.87
CA GLU A 116 4.34 -12.38 -20.55
C GLU A 116 5.23 -11.18 -20.21
N GLY A 117 5.97 -10.66 -21.20
CA GLY A 117 6.82 -9.48 -21.05
C GLY A 117 6.02 -8.22 -20.72
N ASP A 118 4.95 -7.98 -21.47
CA ASP A 118 4.09 -6.81 -21.31
C ASP A 118 3.40 -6.77 -19.94
N PHE A 119 2.95 -7.93 -19.42
CA PHE A 119 2.37 -8.03 -18.09
C PHE A 119 3.37 -7.70 -16.98
N ILE A 120 4.61 -8.17 -17.11
CA ILE A 120 5.69 -7.85 -16.17
C ILE A 120 6.00 -6.35 -16.23
N GLU A 121 6.17 -5.79 -17.43
CA GLU A 121 6.45 -4.36 -17.61
C GLU A 121 5.33 -3.48 -17.04
N LEU A 122 4.06 -3.82 -17.30
CA LEU A 122 2.90 -3.12 -16.74
C LEU A 122 2.92 -3.13 -15.20
N SER A 123 3.25 -4.27 -14.58
CA SER A 123 3.36 -4.34 -13.13
C SER A 123 4.49 -3.46 -12.60
N GLU A 124 5.64 -3.41 -13.28
CA GLU A 124 6.79 -2.58 -12.89
C GLU A 124 6.48 -1.09 -13.01
N LEU A 125 5.80 -0.68 -14.07
CA LEU A 125 5.32 0.70 -14.25
C LEU A 125 4.30 1.07 -13.16
N SER A 126 3.40 0.14 -12.82
CA SER A 126 2.44 0.32 -11.73
C SER A 126 3.16 0.49 -10.39
N GLY A 127 4.17 -0.34 -10.08
CA GLY A 127 4.98 -0.20 -8.87
C GLY A 127 5.74 1.12 -8.79
N LYS A 128 6.27 1.63 -9.92
CA LYS A 128 6.90 2.97 -9.99
C LYS A 128 5.89 4.10 -9.73
N ALA A 129 4.66 3.94 -10.22
CA ALA A 129 3.59 4.90 -9.97
C ALA A 129 3.25 4.95 -8.47
N VAL A 130 3.19 3.79 -7.79
CA VAL A 130 3.01 3.70 -6.33
C VAL A 130 4.13 4.43 -5.58
N ASP A 131 5.38 4.19 -5.93
CA ASP A 131 6.53 4.87 -5.29
C ASP A 131 6.47 6.40 -5.47
N SER A 132 6.01 6.86 -6.64
CA SER A 132 5.86 8.29 -6.96
C SER A 132 4.76 8.99 -6.13
N VAL A 133 3.78 8.23 -5.60
CA VAL A 133 2.75 8.78 -4.69
C VAL A 133 3.37 9.17 -3.34
N VAL A 134 4.43 8.49 -2.91
CA VAL A 134 5.07 8.68 -1.60
C VAL A 134 6.20 9.70 -1.65
N GLN A 135 6.96 9.76 -2.76
CA GLN A 135 8.11 10.66 -2.90
C GLN A 135 7.75 12.11 -3.29
N GLY A 136 6.45 12.43 -3.39
CA GLY A 136 5.92 13.74 -3.79
C GLY A 136 5.96 14.83 -2.71
#